data_AF-A0A965Z5K6-F1
#
_entry.id   AF-A0A965Z5K6-F1
#
_cell.length_a   1.000
_cell.length_b   1.000
_cell.length_c   1.000
_cell.angle_alpha   90.00
_cell.angle_beta   90.00
_cell.angle_gamma   90.00
#
_symmetry.space_group_name_H-M   'P 1'
#
loop_
_entity.id
_entity.type
_entity.pdbx_description
1 polymer ?
#
loop_
_entity_poly.entity_id
_entity_poly.type
_entity_poly.pdbx_seq_one_letter_code
_entity_poly.pdbx_strand_id
1 'polypeptide(L)'
;MKEKDFQILFSKWAEENKGYIKSQYGKFSAFELKIEKSQSIRFDSLSPHQVIALKEVEDEGCYHKINDMPFIPDNPKMRFTNKKPFDCFFGCGNGYVVVWFYKKGQRAKDREMIIVPFSKWREAEMIAEDESRKSIKEDLLKEIGFIERFCF
;
A
#
# COMPACT_ATOMS: atom_id res chain seq x y z
N MET A 1 -4.61 -15.80 -6.21
CA MET A 1 -4.62 -14.35 -5.99
C MET A 1 -3.20 -13.84 -6.12
N LYS A 2 -2.98 -12.88 -7.02
CA LYS A 2 -1.75 -12.11 -7.17
C LYS A 2 -1.98 -10.71 -6.59
N GLU A 3 -0.91 -9.96 -6.36
CA GLU A 3 -0.99 -8.58 -5.86
C GLU A 3 -1.81 -7.67 -6.79
N LYS A 4 -1.69 -7.85 -8.12
CA LYS A 4 -2.52 -7.16 -9.11
C LYS A 4 -4.03 -7.36 -8.88
N ASP A 5 -4.44 -8.57 -8.50
CA ASP A 5 -5.85 -8.85 -8.22
C ASP A 5 -6.29 -8.10 -6.95
N PHE A 6 -5.42 -8.05 -5.93
CA PHE A 6 -5.68 -7.28 -4.72
C PHE A 6 -5.78 -5.77 -4.99
N GLN A 7 -4.90 -5.22 -5.85
CA GLN A 7 -4.97 -3.83 -6.29
C GLN A 7 -6.31 -3.49 -6.96
N ILE A 8 -6.84 -4.39 -7.80
CA ILE A 8 -8.16 -4.22 -8.43
C ILE A 8 -9.28 -4.19 -7.36
N LEU A 9 -9.25 -5.14 -6.43
CA LEU A 9 -10.25 -5.26 -5.36
C LEU A 9 -10.21 -4.05 -4.41
N PHE A 10 -9.02 -3.62 -4.02
CA PHE A 10 -8.81 -2.45 -3.18
C PHE A 10 -9.22 -1.16 -3.87
N SER A 11 -8.91 -1.00 -5.17
CA SER A 11 -9.32 0.18 -5.93
C SER A 11 -10.84 0.30 -6.02
N LYS A 12 -11.53 -0.83 -6.24
CA LYS A 12 -13.00 -0.89 -6.21
C LYS A 12 -13.55 -0.53 -4.83
N TRP A 13 -13.00 -1.15 -3.78
CA TRP A 13 -13.36 -0.82 -2.40
C TRP A 13 -13.17 0.67 -2.11
N ALA A 14 -12.04 1.24 -2.53
CA ALA A 14 -11.68 2.62 -2.24
C ALA A 14 -12.60 3.64 -2.92
N GLU A 15 -13.01 3.37 -4.16
CA GLU A 15 -13.98 4.23 -4.85
C GLU A 15 -15.36 4.19 -4.17
N GLU A 16 -15.83 2.99 -3.80
CA GLU A 16 -17.10 2.81 -3.09
C GLU A 16 -17.09 3.46 -1.70
N ASN A 17 -15.91 3.56 -1.08
CA ASN A 17 -15.72 4.08 0.28
C ASN A 17 -14.98 5.43 0.33
N LYS A 18 -14.94 6.20 -0.75
CA LYS A 18 -14.11 7.43 -0.82
C LYS A 18 -14.36 8.45 0.28
N GLY A 19 -15.63 8.62 0.68
CA GLY A 19 -16.01 9.53 1.76
C GLY A 19 -15.52 9.04 3.13
N TYR A 20 -15.59 7.73 3.34
CA TYR A 20 -15.06 7.05 4.52
C TYR A 20 -13.53 7.11 4.57
N ILE A 21 -12.85 6.83 3.45
CA ILE A 21 -11.39 6.94 3.38
C ILE A 21 -10.94 8.36 3.72
N LYS A 22 -11.61 9.36 3.14
CA LYS A 22 -11.29 10.76 3.40
C LYS A 22 -11.46 11.14 4.88
N SER A 23 -12.47 10.60 5.56
CA SER A 23 -12.73 10.94 6.97
C SER A 23 -11.85 10.15 7.94
N GLN A 24 -11.56 8.88 7.66
CA GLN A 24 -10.76 8.01 8.54
C GLN A 24 -9.26 8.13 8.30
N TYR A 25 -8.84 8.11 7.03
CA TYR A 25 -7.43 7.99 6.66
C TYR A 25 -6.81 9.32 6.23
N GLY A 26 -7.64 10.31 5.92
CA GLY A 26 -7.25 11.66 5.56
C GLY A 26 -7.62 12.01 4.12
N LYS A 27 -7.62 13.31 3.81
CA LYS A 27 -8.02 13.83 2.48
C LYS A 27 -7.13 13.31 1.35
N PHE A 28 -5.86 13.13 1.64
CA PHE A 28 -4.94 12.42 0.76
C PHE A 28 -4.29 11.30 1.59
N SER A 29 -4.07 10.15 0.98
CA SER A 29 -3.44 9.01 1.62
C SER A 29 -2.75 8.16 0.58
N ALA A 30 -1.58 7.64 0.92
CA ALA A 30 -0.86 6.68 0.10
C ALA A 30 -1.01 5.29 0.72
N PHE A 31 -1.39 4.32 -0.09
CA PHE A 31 -1.59 2.93 0.34
C PHE A 31 -0.65 2.03 -0.44
N GLU A 32 0.24 1.34 0.25
CA GLU A 32 1.08 0.29 -0.31
C GLU A 32 0.46 -1.07 0.01
N LEU A 33 0.13 -1.84 -1.02
CA LEU A 33 -0.64 -3.08 -0.88
C LEU A 33 0.27 -4.29 -0.85
N LYS A 34 0.09 -5.16 0.15
CA LYS A 34 0.79 -6.44 0.26
C LYS A 34 -0.20 -7.59 0.44
N ILE A 35 0.09 -8.69 -0.23
CA ILE A 35 -0.65 -9.95 -0.08
C ILE A 35 0.27 -11.00 0.53
N GLU A 36 -0.20 -11.65 1.59
CA GLU A 36 0.56 -12.67 2.30
C GLU A 36 -0.31 -13.92 2.47
N LYS A 37 0.29 -15.11 2.34
CA LYS A 37 -0.44 -16.40 2.49
C LYS A 37 -0.15 -17.07 3.83
N SER A 38 0.95 -16.68 4.47
CA SER A 38 1.31 -17.12 5.81
C SER A 38 0.62 -16.24 6.87
N GLN A 39 0.83 -16.52 8.17
CA GLN A 39 0.28 -15.71 9.26
C GLN A 39 1.21 -14.55 9.68
N SER A 40 2.22 -14.24 8.87
CA SER A 40 3.18 -13.17 9.15
C SER A 40 3.69 -12.56 7.85
N ILE A 41 3.87 -11.25 7.82
CA ILE A 41 4.46 -10.55 6.67
C ILE A 41 5.88 -10.11 7.01
N ARG A 42 6.79 -10.24 6.05
CA ARG A 42 8.18 -9.78 6.21
C ARG A 42 8.29 -8.27 6.02
N PHE A 43 9.16 -7.62 6.79
CA PHE A 43 9.38 -6.18 6.64
C PHE A 43 10.01 -5.82 5.29
N ASP A 44 10.89 -6.69 4.78
CA ASP A 44 11.52 -6.56 3.46
C ASP A 44 10.57 -6.78 2.27
N SER A 45 9.29 -7.05 2.52
CA SER A 45 8.26 -7.04 1.48
C SER A 45 7.99 -5.62 0.97
N LEU A 46 8.29 -4.59 1.77
CA LEU A 46 8.36 -3.21 1.34
C LEU A 46 9.75 -2.94 0.77
N SER A 47 9.79 -2.58 -0.51
CA SER A 47 11.06 -2.20 -1.14
C SER A 47 11.57 -0.87 -0.55
N PRO A 48 12.88 -0.59 -0.59
CA PRO A 48 13.42 0.67 -0.08
C PRO A 48 12.76 1.93 -0.68
N HIS A 49 12.41 1.90 -1.97
CA HIS A 49 11.73 3.03 -2.62
C HIS A 49 10.29 3.22 -2.12
N GLN A 50 9.60 2.15 -1.72
CA GLN A 50 8.27 2.24 -1.11
C GLN A 50 8.33 2.83 0.29
N VAL A 51 9.34 2.45 1.07
CA VAL A 51 9.60 3.01 2.41
C VAL A 51 9.87 4.51 2.31
N ILE A 52 10.72 4.94 1.37
CA ILE A 52 11.00 6.36 1.10
C ILE A 52 9.71 7.08 0.72
N ALA A 53 8.95 6.54 -0.23
CA ALA A 53 7.70 7.13 -0.69
C ALA A 53 6.67 7.33 0.45
N LEU A 54 6.46 6.31 1.29
CA LEU A 54 5.52 6.42 2.41
C LEU A 54 6.00 7.42 3.47
N LYS A 55 7.32 7.50 3.69
CA LYS A 55 7.91 8.50 4.58
C LYS A 55 7.73 9.93 4.06
N GLU A 56 8.00 10.17 2.78
CA GLU A 56 7.79 11.49 2.14
C GLU A 56 6.33 11.94 2.22
N VAL A 57 5.38 10.99 2.13
CA VAL A 57 3.95 11.28 2.33
C VAL A 57 3.67 11.73 3.75
N GLU A 58 4.16 11.01 4.77
CA GLU A 58 3.92 11.36 6.18
C GLU A 58 4.62 12.67 6.59
N ASP A 59 5.89 12.86 6.21
CA ASP A 59 6.71 13.99 6.68
C ASP A 59 6.43 15.29 5.91
N GLU A 60 6.36 15.20 4.58
CA GLU A 60 6.33 16.37 3.70
C GLU A 60 4.98 16.54 3.00
N GLY A 61 4.11 15.55 3.10
CA GLY A 61 2.87 15.53 2.34
C GLY A 61 3.12 15.43 0.83
N CYS A 62 4.20 14.78 0.41
CA CYS A 62 4.58 14.71 -1.00
C CYS A 62 4.82 13.26 -1.43
N TYR A 63 4.27 12.87 -2.58
CA TYR A 63 4.70 11.66 -3.28
C TYR A 63 4.63 11.85 -4.78
N HIS A 64 5.73 11.55 -5.46
CA HIS A 64 5.82 11.61 -6.91
C HIS A 64 5.75 10.19 -7.49
N LYS A 65 4.58 9.80 -7.99
CA LYS A 65 4.49 8.62 -8.86
C LYS A 65 4.79 9.01 -10.29
N ILE A 66 6.03 8.79 -10.73
CA ILE A 66 6.35 8.83 -12.16
C ILE A 66 5.71 7.60 -12.79
N ASN A 67 4.88 7.77 -13.81
CA ASN A 67 4.27 6.66 -14.53
C ASN A 67 5.36 5.92 -15.34
N ASP A 68 5.52 4.61 -15.13
CA ASP A 68 6.51 3.78 -15.81
C ASP A 68 6.15 3.56 -17.29
N MET A 69 6.37 4.56 -18.13
CA MET A 69 6.39 4.36 -19.57
C MET A 69 7.83 4.02 -20.01
N PRO A 70 8.06 2.84 -20.64
CA PRO A 70 9.40 2.46 -21.05
C PRO A 70 9.90 3.38 -22.17
N PHE A 71 11.07 4.00 -21.96
CA PHE A 71 11.80 4.66 -23.02
C PHE A 71 12.58 3.61 -23.82
N ILE A 72 12.16 3.34 -25.06
CA ILE A 72 12.89 2.50 -26.00
C ILE A 72 13.35 3.40 -27.14
N PRO A 73 14.67 3.66 -27.29
CA PRO A 73 15.22 4.60 -28.28
C PRO A 73 14.75 4.35 -29.72
N ASP A 74 14.50 3.08 -30.09
CA ASP A 74 14.34 2.67 -31.49
C ASP A 74 12.96 2.07 -31.85
N ASN A 75 11.90 2.34 -31.07
CA ASN A 75 10.56 1.82 -31.37
C ASN A 75 9.57 2.92 -31.83
N PRO A 76 9.46 3.18 -33.15
CA PRO A 76 8.63 4.25 -33.71
C PRO A 76 7.11 4.00 -33.63
N LYS A 77 6.67 2.83 -33.16
CA LYS A 77 5.24 2.50 -33.02
C LYS A 77 4.63 2.98 -31.70
N MET A 78 5.44 3.43 -30.74
CA MET A 78 4.93 4.06 -29.53
C MET A 78 4.98 5.59 -29.69
N ARG A 79 3.82 6.20 -29.96
CA ARG A 79 3.65 7.66 -29.95
C ARG A 79 3.84 8.17 -28.52
N PHE A 80 5.05 8.61 -28.17
CA PHE A 80 5.31 9.29 -26.90
C PHE A 80 4.96 10.77 -27.01
N THR A 81 4.14 11.27 -26.10
CA THR A 81 4.08 12.70 -25.78
C THR A 81 5.39 13.13 -25.12
N ASN A 82 5.82 14.38 -25.36
CA ASN A 82 6.97 15.06 -24.75
C ASN A 82 7.13 14.78 -23.24
N LYS A 83 8.35 14.94 -22.69
CA LYS A 83 8.60 15.08 -21.25
C LYS A 83 7.51 15.99 -20.68
N LYS A 84 6.55 15.41 -19.96
CA LYS A 84 5.45 16.18 -19.39
C LYS A 84 6.07 17.13 -18.37
N PRO A 85 5.81 18.45 -18.45
CA PRO A 85 6.41 19.40 -17.54
C PRO A 85 5.94 19.19 -16.10
N PHE A 86 4.77 18.58 -15.87
CA PHE A 86 4.24 18.18 -14.57
C PHE A 86 3.29 16.98 -14.72
N ASP A 87 3.67 15.80 -14.23
CA ASP A 87 2.79 14.62 -14.05
C ASP A 87 2.84 14.16 -12.57
N CYS A 88 3.21 15.08 -11.67
CA CYS A 88 3.31 14.88 -10.24
C CYS A 88 1.96 15.18 -9.58
N PHE A 89 1.30 14.13 -9.07
CA PHE A 89 0.11 14.29 -8.24
C PHE A 89 0.55 14.82 -6.87
N PHE A 90 0.34 16.10 -6.59
CA PHE A 90 0.59 16.69 -5.27
C PHE A 90 -0.49 16.21 -4.29
N GLY A 91 -0.13 15.47 -3.26
CA GLY A 91 -1.07 14.96 -2.26
C GLY A 91 -0.46 14.91 -0.87
N CYS A 92 -0.83 15.86 0.00
CA CYS A 92 -0.41 15.90 1.39
C CYS A 92 -1.27 15.01 2.27
N GLY A 93 -0.71 13.90 2.76
CA GLY A 93 -1.51 12.81 3.31
C GLY A 93 -0.81 11.92 4.31
N ASN A 94 -1.48 10.83 4.67
CA ASN A 94 -0.92 9.80 5.54
C ASN A 94 -0.47 8.58 4.72
N GLY A 95 0.64 7.97 5.13
CA GLY A 95 1.14 6.72 4.55
C GLY A 95 0.56 5.50 5.27
N TYR A 96 0.15 4.48 4.51
CA TYR A 96 -0.38 3.23 5.04
C TYR A 96 0.17 2.02 4.31
N VAL A 97 0.35 0.94 5.06
CA VAL A 97 0.59 -0.40 4.54
C VAL A 97 -0.70 -1.20 4.66
N VAL A 98 -1.24 -1.68 3.54
CA VAL A 98 -2.46 -2.48 3.51
C VAL A 98 -2.09 -3.94 3.29
N VAL A 99 -2.33 -4.77 4.29
CA VAL A 99 -1.99 -6.19 4.25
C VAL A 99 -3.26 -7.04 4.13
N TRP A 100 -3.30 -7.89 3.11
CA TRP A 100 -4.30 -8.95 3.03
C TRP A 100 -3.66 -10.33 3.23
N PHE A 101 -4.01 -10.97 4.34
CA PHE A 101 -3.70 -12.37 4.63
C PHE A 101 -4.63 -13.32 3.87
N TYR A 102 -4.27 -13.64 2.63
CA TYR A 102 -5.07 -14.44 1.72
C TYR A 102 -5.20 -15.90 2.17
N LYS A 103 -6.43 -16.31 2.47
CA LYS A 103 -6.79 -17.70 2.81
C LYS A 103 -7.53 -18.34 1.63
N LYS A 104 -7.00 -19.46 1.10
CA LYS A 104 -7.62 -20.17 -0.03
C LYS A 104 -9.01 -20.67 0.37
N GLY A 105 -10.01 -20.42 -0.47
CA GLY A 105 -11.41 -20.82 -0.21
C GLY A 105 -12.19 -19.89 0.72
N GLN A 106 -11.58 -18.79 1.18
CA GLN A 106 -12.28 -17.76 1.97
C GLN A 106 -13.41 -17.13 1.15
N ARG A 107 -14.61 -17.11 1.74
CA ARG A 107 -15.79 -16.49 1.11
C ARG A 107 -15.58 -14.98 1.03
N ALA A 108 -16.15 -14.33 0.01
CA ALA A 108 -15.98 -12.89 -0.21
C ALA A 108 -16.34 -12.06 1.03
N LYS A 109 -17.45 -12.40 1.71
CA LYS A 109 -17.90 -11.72 2.94
C LYS A 109 -16.96 -11.87 4.16
N ASP A 110 -16.08 -12.87 4.12
CA ASP A 110 -15.16 -13.18 5.22
C ASP A 110 -13.76 -12.58 4.95
N ARG A 111 -13.57 -11.85 3.84
CA ARG A 111 -12.28 -11.24 3.48
C ARG A 111 -12.05 -9.97 4.27
N GLU A 112 -10.86 -9.88 4.85
CA GLU A 112 -10.42 -8.76 5.67
C GLU A 112 -9.05 -8.30 5.16
N MET A 113 -8.85 -6.98 5.16
CA MET A 113 -7.54 -6.35 5.00
C MET A 113 -7.24 -5.53 6.24
N ILE A 114 -5.96 -5.41 6.56
CA ILE A 114 -5.47 -4.66 7.70
C ILE A 114 -4.74 -3.43 7.15
N ILE A 115 -5.25 -2.25 7.46
CA ILE A 115 -4.66 -0.96 7.09
C ILE A 115 -3.84 -0.47 8.28
N VAL A 116 -2.51 -0.43 8.13
CA VAL A 116 -1.59 -0.05 9.20
C VAL A 116 -0.97 1.30 8.88
N PRO A 117 -1.05 2.31 9.78
CA PRO A 117 -0.28 3.54 9.62
C PRO A 117 1.21 3.25 9.44
N PHE A 118 1.87 3.93 8.51
CA PHE A 118 3.26 3.63 8.19
C PHE A 118 4.20 3.88 9.38
N SER A 119 3.97 4.94 10.14
CA SER A 119 4.61 5.16 11.46
C SER A 119 4.54 3.94 12.41
N LYS A 120 3.35 3.34 12.58
CA LYS A 120 3.15 2.13 13.40
C LYS A 120 3.87 0.90 12.84
N TRP A 121 3.90 0.77 11.51
CA TRP A 121 4.66 -0.28 10.85
C TRP A 121 6.16 -0.16 11.16
N ARG A 122 6.71 1.07 11.07
CA ARG A 122 8.13 1.34 11.37
C ARG A 122 8.48 1.09 12.83
N GLU A 123 7.61 1.46 13.76
CA GLU A 123 7.77 1.14 15.18
C GLU A 123 7.86 -0.38 15.40
N ALA A 124 6.94 -1.14 14.80
CA ALA A 124 6.94 -2.60 14.92
C ALA A 124 8.17 -3.24 14.24
N GLU A 125 8.68 -2.66 13.16
CA GLU A 125 9.92 -3.08 12.49
C GLU A 125 11.15 -2.88 13.40
N MET A 126 11.26 -1.74 14.06
CA MET A 126 12.35 -1.45 15.00
C MET A 126 12.34 -2.41 16.19
N ILE A 127 11.17 -2.62 16.82
CA ILE A 127 11.03 -3.57 17.93
C ILE A 127 11.40 -4.99 17.49
N ALA A 128 10.95 -5.40 16.30
CA ALA A 128 11.29 -6.70 15.76
C ALA A 128 12.78 -6.84 15.47
N GLU A 129 13.46 -5.80 14.98
CA GLU A 129 14.90 -5.80 14.76
C GLU A 129 15.69 -6.00 16.06
N ASP A 130 15.29 -5.32 17.14
CA ASP A 130 15.86 -5.52 18.49
C ASP A 130 15.68 -6.97 18.99
N GLU A 131 14.56 -7.62 18.61
CA GLU A 131 14.28 -9.02 18.86
C GLU A 131 14.90 -10.00 17.84
N SER A 132 15.72 -9.51 16.89
CA SER A 132 16.29 -10.29 15.78
C SER A 132 15.23 -10.96 14.87
N ARG A 133 14.04 -10.39 14.78
CA ARG A 133 12.93 -10.83 13.94
C ARG A 133 12.84 -10.02 12.65
N LYS A 134 12.43 -10.69 11.56
CA LYS A 134 12.31 -10.08 10.22
C LYS A 134 10.87 -10.01 9.70
N SER A 135 9.90 -10.34 10.54
CA SER A 135 8.49 -10.38 10.20
C SER A 135 7.57 -10.05 11.37
N ILE A 136 6.39 -9.54 11.02
CA ILE A 136 5.31 -9.19 11.94
C ILE A 136 4.12 -10.15 11.74
N LYS A 137 3.51 -10.60 12.84
CA LYS A 137 2.39 -11.56 12.82
C LYS A 137 1.07 -10.85 12.49
N GLU A 138 0.13 -11.60 11.90
CA GLU A 138 -1.24 -11.13 11.59
C GLU A 138 -1.92 -10.53 12.84
N ASP A 139 -1.80 -11.17 14.00
CA ASP A 139 -2.46 -10.71 15.23
C ASP A 139 -1.92 -9.36 15.70
N LEU A 140 -0.59 -9.17 15.68
CA LEU A 140 0.00 -7.89 16.04
C LEU A 140 -0.38 -6.79 15.03
N LEU A 141 -0.46 -7.10 13.73
CA LEU A 141 -0.96 -6.15 12.73
C LEU A 141 -2.41 -5.73 13.01
N LYS A 142 -3.27 -6.66 13.46
CA LYS A 142 -4.65 -6.34 13.86
C LYS A 142 -4.73 -5.45 15.09
N GLU A 143 -3.76 -5.53 16.00
CA GLU A 143 -3.70 -4.67 17.19
C GLU A 143 -3.26 -3.24 16.84
N ILE A 144 -2.34 -3.07 15.89
CA ILE A 144 -1.78 -1.77 15.54
C ILE A 144 -2.47 -1.09 14.34
N GLY A 145 -3.33 -1.81 13.62
CA GLY A 145 -3.99 -1.37 12.40
C GLY A 145 -5.52 -1.35 12.47
N PHE A 146 -6.12 -0.92 11.37
CA PHE A 146 -7.57 -0.91 11.16
C PHE A 146 -7.97 -2.11 10.32
N ILE A 147 -8.98 -2.86 10.78
CA ILE A 147 -9.50 -4.03 10.06
C ILE A 147 -10.67 -3.61 9.19
N GLU A 148 -10.53 -3.80 7.89
CA GLU A 148 -11.55 -3.48 6.90
C GLU A 148 -12.02 -4.72 6.16
N ARG A 149 -13.33 -4.80 5.90
CA ARG A 149 -13.94 -5.87 5.11
C ARG A 149 -14.24 -5.41 3.71
N PHE A 150 -14.08 -6.33 2.74
CA PHE A 150 -14.43 -6.06 1.36
C PHE A 150 -15.11 -7.28 0.72
N CYS A 151 -16.27 -7.03 0.09
CA CYS A 151 -17.18 -8.06 -0.39
C CYS A 151 -17.18 -8.10 -1.93
N PHE A 152 -16.10 -8.54 -2.55
CA PHE A 152 -16.02 -8.68 -4.02
C PHE A 152 -15.43 -10.02 -4.43
#